data_AF-A0A0E0GSU6-F1
#
_entry.id   AF-A0A0E0GSU6-F1
#
_cell.length_a   1.000
_cell.length_b   1.000
_cell.length_c   1.000
_cell.angle_alpha   90.00
_cell.angle_beta   90.00
_cell.angle_gamma   90.00
#
_symmetry.space_group_name_H-M   'P 1'
#
loop_
_entity.id
_entity.type
_entity.pdbx_description
1 polymer ?
#
loop_
_entity_poly.entity_id
_entity_poly.type
_entity_poly.pdbx_seq_one_letter_code
_entity_poly.pdbx_strand_id
1 'polypeptide(L)'
;MASHIHAAAAGDLPLTGMHDLRLRPRLLRRVLAECLPLPDPAADLQPTRSPADLARALSAVREQGLLAVEGAADPGLLEEWSAAVDAWVDRLVALLASDREHSCWVGTSFLGLTFEECSEDRFANSYFFWFEKIMKKIKVPSSNKMVSIATCTAMASLFMRLAKFSNLKDEATLLAQKVVQPLLRLLDKDGSVAEKATDLLGLIMKLFPSSVYRHFNKVESIIAAKIMSGYTGFELMPLISPGSKPPPLSGGQTTYGDWNFHSAKKFCTFAVPTISALIHCCSMMLTTSYPIQVNIPVPAVVTFIQRVLLTDVTFHKSSLVQQDTPSCHLSFSEILELHSSFLDFLGAIIKGMRSSLLPHAGSVVMLITEYFKGAKLPAVRRKLYTIDFPCCF
;
A
#
# COMPACT_ATOMS: atom_id res chain seq x y z
N MET A 1 -43.91 8.69 49.11
CA MET A 1 -42.81 9.30 49.89
C MET A 1 -41.63 8.35 49.80
N ALA A 2 -40.76 8.54 48.80
CA ALA A 2 -39.49 9.31 48.90
C ALA A 2 -38.41 8.44 49.59
N SER A 3 -37.59 7.71 48.82
CA SER A 3 -36.27 8.10 48.27
C SER A 3 -35.22 8.37 49.36
N HIS A 4 -34.08 7.68 49.31
CA HIS A 4 -32.79 8.31 48.98
C HIS A 4 -31.65 7.30 48.82
N ILE A 5 -30.89 7.51 47.75
CA ILE A 5 -29.63 6.91 47.34
C ILE A 5 -28.47 7.65 48.03
N HIS A 6 -27.38 6.95 48.38
CA HIS A 6 -25.94 7.33 48.28
C HIS A 6 -25.12 6.08 48.68
N ALA A 7 -24.31 5.40 47.86
CA ALA A 7 -23.17 5.75 46.99
C ALA A 7 -21.80 5.84 47.72
N ALA A 8 -20.81 5.15 47.12
CA ALA A 8 -19.35 5.10 47.36
C ALA A 8 -18.86 4.08 48.41
N ALA A 9 -17.78 3.29 48.20
CA ALA A 9 -16.63 3.53 47.32
C ALA A 9 -16.10 2.24 46.66
N ALA A 10 -15.66 2.43 45.41
CA ALA A 10 -14.96 1.48 44.58
C ALA A 10 -13.58 1.14 45.16
N GLY A 11 -13.30 -0.16 45.29
CA GLY A 11 -11.94 -0.68 45.28
C GLY A 11 -11.67 -1.25 43.89
N ASP A 12 -10.78 -0.60 43.14
CA ASP A 12 -10.19 -1.11 41.90
C ASP A 12 -9.58 -2.49 42.16
N LEU A 13 -10.26 -3.54 41.73
CA LEU A 13 -9.63 -4.83 41.48
C LEU A 13 -9.14 -4.84 40.04
N PRO A 14 -7.82 -5.04 39.79
CA PRO A 14 -7.32 -5.16 38.44
C PRO A 14 -7.89 -6.45 37.84
N LEU A 15 -8.69 -6.31 36.76
CA LEU A 15 -9.26 -7.40 35.95
C LEU A 15 -8.15 -8.17 35.20
N THR A 16 -7.29 -8.86 35.94
CA THR A 16 -6.18 -9.66 35.43
C THR A 16 -6.50 -11.12 35.73
N GLY A 17 -7.33 -11.77 34.90
CA GLY A 17 -7.71 -13.17 35.17
C GLY A 17 -8.74 -13.84 34.26
N MET A 18 -9.25 -13.20 33.20
CA MET A 18 -10.39 -13.73 32.41
C MET A 18 -10.03 -14.45 31.09
N HIS A 19 -8.77 -14.90 30.91
CA HIS A 19 -8.38 -15.68 29.72
C HIS A 19 -8.08 -17.14 30.09
N ASP A 20 -9.12 -17.95 30.30
CA ASP A 20 -8.92 -19.39 30.48
C ASP A 20 -8.49 -20.03 29.14
N LEU A 21 -7.23 -20.43 29.06
CA LEU A 21 -6.64 -21.10 27.89
C LEU A 21 -7.41 -22.36 27.50
N ARG A 22 -8.10 -23.02 28.46
CA ARG A 22 -8.91 -24.22 28.22
C ARG A 22 -10.12 -23.98 27.32
N LEU A 23 -10.55 -22.73 27.19
CA LEU A 23 -11.68 -22.38 26.33
C LEU A 23 -11.26 -22.13 24.87
N ARG A 24 -9.98 -21.86 24.60
CA ARG A 24 -9.51 -21.50 23.25
C ARG A 24 -9.79 -22.58 22.19
N PRO A 25 -9.53 -23.88 22.42
CA PRO A 25 -9.85 -24.93 21.44
C PRO A 25 -11.34 -25.00 21.14
N ARG A 26 -12.19 -24.86 22.17
CA ARG A 26 -13.64 -24.93 22.05
C ARG A 26 -14.21 -23.72 21.31
N LEU A 27 -13.71 -22.53 21.62
CA LEU A 27 -14.08 -21.30 20.92
C LEU A 27 -13.70 -21.38 19.43
N LEU A 28 -12.49 -21.88 19.13
CA LEU A 28 -12.05 -22.05 17.74
C LEU A 28 -12.96 -23.03 16.98
N ARG A 29 -13.29 -24.19 17.57
CA ARG A 29 -14.24 -25.15 16.97
C ARG A 29 -15.63 -24.54 16.78
N ARG A 30 -16.08 -23.69 17.69
CA ARG A 30 -17.35 -22.97 17.55
C ARG A 30 -17.33 -21.99 16.39
N VAL A 31 -16.26 -21.19 16.24
CA VAL A 31 -16.08 -20.31 15.08
C VAL A 31 -16.08 -21.13 13.79
N LEU A 32 -15.39 -22.28 13.79
CA LEU A 32 -15.35 -23.19 12.65
C LEU A 32 -16.74 -23.71 12.25
N ALA A 33 -17.57 -24.08 13.22
CA ALA A 33 -18.91 -24.63 12.99
C ALA A 33 -19.93 -23.56 12.59
N GLU A 34 -19.90 -22.39 13.25
CA GLU A 34 -20.93 -21.37 13.11
C GLU A 34 -20.61 -20.32 12.04
N CYS A 35 -19.33 -19.98 11.85
CA CYS A 35 -18.92 -18.85 11.00
C CYS A 35 -18.45 -19.26 9.61
N LEU A 36 -17.79 -20.41 9.47
CA LEU A 36 -17.16 -20.85 8.23
C LEU A 36 -18.12 -21.71 7.38
N PRO A 37 -18.27 -21.44 6.08
CA PRO A 37 -19.15 -22.24 5.22
C PRO A 37 -18.70 -23.70 5.17
N LEU A 38 -19.65 -24.60 4.92
CA LEU A 38 -19.36 -26.00 4.61
C LEU A 38 -18.82 -26.12 3.17
N PRO A 39 -17.91 -27.07 2.87
CA PRO A 39 -17.36 -27.27 1.54
C PRO A 39 -18.33 -28.05 0.63
N ASP A 40 -19.62 -28.10 0.98
CA ASP A 40 -20.62 -28.99 0.39
C ASP A 40 -21.06 -28.51 -1.01
N PRO A 41 -20.96 -29.36 -2.05
CA PRO A 41 -21.45 -29.07 -3.40
C PRO A 41 -22.98 -29.04 -3.54
N ALA A 42 -23.74 -29.61 -2.60
CA ALA A 42 -25.21 -29.71 -2.64
C ALA A 42 -25.94 -28.72 -1.72
N ALA A 43 -25.21 -27.92 -0.94
CA ALA A 43 -25.78 -26.88 -0.12
C ALA A 43 -26.21 -25.67 -0.98
N ASP A 44 -27.42 -25.77 -1.51
CA ASP A 44 -28.21 -24.62 -1.96
C ASP A 44 -28.35 -23.59 -0.82
N LEU A 45 -28.47 -22.32 -1.22
CA LEU A 45 -28.81 -21.13 -0.43
C LEU A 45 -27.62 -20.28 0.05
N GLN A 46 -27.32 -19.25 -0.76
CA GLN A 46 -26.73 -17.95 -0.39
C GLN A 46 -25.39 -17.94 0.40
N PRO A 47 -24.68 -16.80 0.46
CA PRO A 47 -23.65 -16.60 1.47
C PRO A 47 -24.30 -16.82 2.84
N THR A 48 -23.90 -17.85 3.58
CA THR A 48 -24.49 -18.16 4.89
C THR A 48 -24.32 -17.02 5.90
N ARG A 49 -23.37 -16.10 5.67
CA ARG A 49 -23.12 -14.92 6.50
C ARG A 49 -22.69 -13.70 5.68
N SER A 50 -22.99 -12.53 6.24
CA SER A 50 -22.55 -11.26 5.66
C SER A 50 -21.02 -11.06 5.83
N PRO A 51 -20.37 -10.27 4.95
CA PRO A 51 -18.96 -9.91 5.14
C PRO A 51 -18.65 -9.26 6.49
N ALA A 52 -19.58 -8.52 7.07
CA ALA A 52 -19.42 -7.90 8.39
C ALA A 52 -19.36 -8.94 9.52
N ASP A 53 -20.13 -10.01 9.42
CA ASP A 53 -20.10 -11.10 10.42
C ASP A 53 -18.81 -11.91 10.33
N LEU A 54 -18.31 -12.12 9.11
CA LEU A 54 -17.00 -12.74 8.90
C LEU A 54 -15.86 -11.87 9.43
N ALA A 55 -15.91 -10.55 9.21
CA ALA A 55 -14.94 -9.62 9.77
C ALA A 55 -14.94 -9.65 11.30
N ARG A 56 -16.12 -9.68 11.93
CA ARG A 56 -16.25 -9.81 13.39
C ARG A 56 -15.67 -11.13 13.91
N ALA A 57 -15.89 -12.22 13.18
CA ALA A 57 -15.29 -13.52 13.51
C ALA A 57 -13.75 -13.49 13.39
N LEU A 58 -13.20 -12.85 12.36
CA LEU A 58 -11.76 -12.66 12.20
C LEU A 58 -11.15 -11.85 13.36
N SER A 59 -11.78 -10.73 13.74
CA SER A 59 -11.33 -9.93 14.88
C SER A 59 -11.34 -10.74 16.16
N ALA A 60 -12.40 -11.52 16.41
CA ALA A 60 -12.48 -12.37 17.61
C ALA A 60 -11.38 -13.45 17.64
N VAL A 61 -11.06 -14.07 16.50
CA VAL A 61 -9.97 -15.07 16.41
C VAL A 61 -8.62 -14.44 16.75
N ARG A 62 -8.36 -13.23 16.25
CA ARG A 62 -7.14 -12.46 16.53
C ARG A 62 -7.06 -12.01 17.98
N GLU A 63 -8.06 -11.29 18.47
CA GLU A 63 -8.07 -10.71 19.82
C GLU A 63 -7.92 -11.76 20.92
N GLN A 64 -8.46 -12.95 20.70
CA GLN A 64 -8.39 -14.05 21.67
C GLN A 64 -7.17 -14.96 21.46
N GLY A 65 -6.33 -14.69 20.44
CA GLY A 65 -5.13 -15.48 20.14
C GLY A 65 -5.44 -16.96 19.91
N LEU A 66 -6.53 -17.28 19.20
CA LEU A 66 -7.03 -18.65 19.10
C LEU A 66 -6.15 -19.57 18.25
N LEU A 67 -5.28 -19.00 17.41
CA LEU A 67 -4.39 -19.74 16.50
C LEU A 67 -2.95 -19.87 17.03
N ALA A 68 -2.57 -19.04 18.00
CA ALA A 68 -1.26 -19.07 18.65
C ALA A 68 -1.27 -20.11 19.77
N VAL A 69 -0.97 -21.37 19.42
CA VAL A 69 -0.90 -22.49 20.37
C VAL A 69 0.36 -22.34 21.24
N GLU A 70 0.27 -21.51 22.28
CA GLU A 70 1.36 -21.16 23.18
C GLU A 70 0.85 -20.99 24.63
N GLY A 71 1.73 -21.21 25.62
CA GLY A 71 1.47 -20.88 27.02
C GLY A 71 0.64 -21.89 27.83
N ALA A 72 0.19 -23.00 27.24
CA ALA A 72 -0.47 -24.08 27.99
C ALA A 72 0.57 -25.00 28.65
N ALA A 73 0.51 -25.16 29.98
CA ALA A 73 1.38 -26.06 30.73
C ALA A 73 0.93 -27.54 30.65
N ASP A 74 -0.32 -27.79 30.29
CA ASP A 74 -0.92 -29.12 30.19
C ASP A 74 -0.75 -29.68 28.75
N PRO A 75 -0.01 -30.80 28.58
CA PRO A 75 0.19 -31.42 27.27
C PRO A 75 -1.12 -31.83 26.59
N GLY A 76 -2.11 -32.32 27.35
CA GLY A 76 -3.39 -32.75 26.77
C GLY A 76 -4.19 -31.59 26.18
N LEU A 77 -4.16 -30.43 26.85
CA LEU A 77 -4.74 -29.20 26.32
C LEU A 77 -4.01 -28.71 25.07
N LEU A 78 -2.67 -28.82 25.04
CA LEU A 78 -1.86 -28.41 23.88
C LEU A 78 -2.20 -29.27 22.64
N GLU A 79 -2.34 -30.58 22.82
CA GLU A 79 -2.77 -31.51 21.77
C GLU A 79 -4.19 -31.19 21.29
N GLU A 80 -5.14 -30.98 22.21
CA GLU A 80 -6.52 -30.63 21.85
C GLU A 80 -6.57 -29.31 21.06
N TRP A 81 -5.78 -28.32 21.48
CA TRP A 81 -5.70 -27.03 20.81
C TRP A 81 -5.06 -27.16 19.44
N SER A 82 -3.95 -27.90 19.33
CA SER A 82 -3.32 -28.19 18.05
C SER A 82 -4.30 -28.84 17.08
N ALA A 83 -5.05 -29.86 17.52
CA ALA A 83 -6.07 -30.53 16.72
C ALA A 83 -7.21 -29.59 16.28
N ALA A 84 -7.59 -28.62 17.12
CA ALA A 84 -8.56 -27.60 16.74
C ALA A 84 -8.03 -26.66 15.65
N VAL A 85 -6.74 -26.29 15.70
CA VAL A 85 -6.07 -25.51 14.66
C VAL A 85 -5.89 -26.33 13.37
N ASP A 86 -5.60 -27.62 13.48
CA ASP A 86 -5.52 -28.52 12.31
C ASP A 86 -6.86 -28.61 11.58
N ALA A 87 -7.95 -28.85 12.32
CA ALA A 87 -9.30 -28.86 11.76
C ALA A 87 -9.70 -27.53 11.11
N TRP A 88 -9.26 -26.41 11.70
CA TRP A 88 -9.40 -25.08 11.11
C TRP A 88 -8.67 -24.99 9.76
N VAL A 89 -7.38 -25.34 9.72
CA VAL A 89 -6.58 -25.27 8.49
C VAL A 89 -7.14 -26.18 7.40
N ASP A 90 -7.52 -27.42 7.74
CA ASP A 90 -8.10 -28.38 6.80
C ASP A 90 -9.38 -27.83 6.15
N ARG A 91 -10.23 -27.19 6.95
CA ARG A 91 -11.43 -26.52 6.44
C ARG A 91 -11.09 -25.39 5.50
N LEU A 92 -10.12 -24.54 5.83
CA LEU A 92 -9.71 -23.43 4.96
C LEU A 92 -9.13 -23.92 3.63
N VAL A 93 -8.34 -24.99 3.65
CA VAL A 93 -7.77 -25.62 2.45
C VAL A 93 -8.87 -26.22 1.59
N ALA A 94 -9.88 -26.86 2.18
CA ALA A 94 -11.05 -27.36 1.47
C ALA A 94 -11.86 -26.22 0.83
N LEU A 95 -12.07 -25.12 1.55
CA LEU A 95 -12.76 -23.93 1.03
C LEU A 95 -11.99 -23.26 -0.11
N LEU A 96 -10.66 -23.17 0.01
CA LEU A 96 -9.79 -22.64 -1.04
C LEU A 96 -9.85 -23.52 -2.30
N ALA A 97 -9.98 -24.84 -2.15
CA ALA A 97 -10.13 -25.77 -3.27
C ALA A 97 -11.53 -25.76 -3.92
N SER A 98 -12.53 -25.14 -3.29
CA SER A 98 -13.90 -25.08 -3.80
C SER A 98 -14.01 -24.30 -5.12
N ASP A 99 -14.93 -24.74 -5.98
CA ASP A 99 -15.34 -24.03 -7.20
C ASP A 99 -16.21 -22.81 -6.90
N ARG A 100 -16.78 -22.72 -5.69
CA ARG A 100 -17.59 -21.58 -5.27
C ARG A 100 -16.69 -20.39 -4.94
N GLU A 101 -16.85 -19.29 -5.67
CA GLU A 101 -16.03 -18.08 -5.49
C GLU A 101 -16.12 -17.52 -4.07
N HIS A 102 -17.31 -17.53 -3.44
CA HIS A 102 -17.47 -17.09 -2.05
C HIS A 102 -16.69 -17.97 -1.07
N SER A 103 -16.76 -19.29 -1.20
CA SER A 103 -16.00 -20.23 -0.37
C SER A 103 -14.50 -20.05 -0.55
N CYS A 104 -14.05 -19.89 -1.80
CA CYS A 104 -12.66 -19.62 -2.11
C CYS A 104 -12.18 -18.29 -1.50
N TRP A 105 -13.00 -17.24 -1.57
CA TRP A 105 -12.71 -15.94 -0.96
C TRP A 105 -12.56 -16.04 0.56
N VAL A 106 -13.51 -16.70 1.24
CA VAL A 106 -13.46 -16.91 2.69
C VAL A 106 -12.23 -17.73 3.08
N GLY A 107 -12.02 -18.88 2.44
CA GLY A 107 -10.88 -19.76 2.70
C GLY A 107 -9.55 -19.04 2.53
N THR A 108 -9.40 -18.25 1.47
CA THR A 108 -8.18 -17.48 1.20
C THR A 108 -7.95 -16.37 2.23
N SER A 109 -9.01 -15.63 2.61
CA SER A 109 -8.91 -14.53 3.57
C SER A 109 -8.51 -15.02 4.96
N PHE A 110 -9.13 -16.12 5.42
CA PHE A 110 -8.86 -16.71 6.73
C PHE A 110 -7.50 -17.43 6.77
N LEU A 111 -7.01 -17.92 5.63
CA LEU A 111 -5.67 -18.47 5.54
C LEU A 111 -4.61 -17.37 5.70
N GLY A 112 -4.86 -16.17 5.16
CA GLY A 112 -4.05 -14.97 5.41
C GLY A 112 -3.94 -14.64 6.90
N LEU A 113 -5.06 -14.63 7.63
CA LEU A 113 -5.07 -14.45 9.09
C LEU A 113 -4.26 -15.55 9.80
N THR A 114 -4.37 -16.79 9.32
CA THR A 114 -3.64 -17.93 9.92
C THR A 114 -2.12 -17.72 9.84
N PHE A 115 -1.60 -17.13 8.76
CA PHE A 115 -0.18 -16.80 8.66
C PHE A 115 0.30 -15.78 9.69
N GLU A 116 -0.56 -14.83 10.02
CA GLU A 116 -0.24 -13.76 10.95
C GLU A 116 -0.23 -14.25 12.40
N GLU A 117 -1.22 -15.09 12.74
CA GLU A 117 -1.57 -15.43 14.13
C GLU A 117 -1.12 -16.83 14.59
N CYS A 118 -0.79 -17.76 13.69
CA CYS A 118 -0.35 -19.08 14.14
C CYS A 118 1.04 -19.05 14.80
N SER A 119 1.33 -20.06 15.63
CA SER A 119 2.63 -20.20 16.29
C SER A 119 3.77 -20.31 15.26
N GLU A 120 4.97 -19.89 15.67
CA GLU A 120 6.15 -19.90 14.79
C GLU A 120 6.49 -21.29 14.26
N ASP A 121 6.43 -22.31 15.12
CA ASP A 121 6.68 -23.70 14.75
C ASP A 121 5.70 -24.19 13.67
N ARG A 122 4.41 -23.95 13.88
CA ARG A 122 3.37 -24.34 12.93
C ARG A 122 3.56 -23.65 11.58
N PHE A 123 3.85 -22.35 11.60
CA PHE A 123 4.13 -21.61 10.37
C PHE A 123 5.33 -22.18 9.63
N ALA A 124 6.46 -22.39 10.33
CA ALA A 124 7.68 -22.92 9.75
C ALA A 124 7.48 -24.31 9.12
N ASN A 125 6.61 -25.15 9.71
CA ASN A 125 6.31 -26.49 9.21
C ASN A 125 5.32 -26.50 8.02
N SER A 126 4.50 -25.46 7.85
CA SER A 126 3.34 -25.49 6.92
C SER A 126 3.36 -24.43 5.82
N TYR A 127 4.21 -23.40 5.92
CA TYR A 127 4.17 -22.23 5.02
C TYR A 127 4.30 -22.60 3.54
N PHE A 128 5.16 -23.56 3.20
CA PHE A 128 5.38 -23.96 1.81
C PHE A 128 4.15 -24.64 1.21
N PHE A 129 3.48 -25.49 1.99
CA PHE A 129 2.23 -26.13 1.58
C PHE A 129 1.14 -25.09 1.32
N TRP A 130 0.98 -24.12 2.23
CA TRP A 130 0.00 -23.05 2.06
C TRP A 130 0.33 -22.12 0.90
N PHE A 131 1.62 -21.81 0.71
CA PHE A 131 2.12 -21.07 -0.45
C PHE A 131 1.69 -21.74 -1.75
N GLU A 132 1.93 -23.04 -1.92
CA GLU A 132 1.57 -23.76 -3.15
C GLU A 132 0.05 -23.74 -3.43
N LYS A 133 -0.78 -23.76 -2.37
CA LYS A 133 -2.25 -23.65 -2.50
C LYS A 133 -2.67 -22.27 -3.02
N ILE A 134 -2.17 -21.19 -2.44
CA ILE A 134 -2.46 -19.82 -2.87
C ILE A 134 -1.85 -19.55 -4.26
N MET A 135 -0.66 -20.07 -4.52
CA MET A 135 0.06 -19.92 -5.78
C MET A 135 -0.72 -20.50 -6.97
N LYS A 136 -1.49 -21.58 -6.77
CA LYS A 136 -2.39 -22.09 -7.80
C LYS A 136 -3.47 -21.07 -8.18
N LYS A 137 -4.01 -20.33 -7.21
CA LYS A 137 -5.05 -19.31 -7.43
C LYS A 137 -4.49 -18.04 -8.08
N ILE A 138 -3.27 -17.63 -7.75
CA ILE A 138 -2.67 -16.47 -8.41
C ILE A 138 -2.27 -16.75 -9.87
N LYS A 139 -1.87 -17.99 -10.19
CA LYS A 139 -1.54 -18.42 -11.56
C LYS A 139 -2.74 -18.43 -12.49
N VAL A 140 -3.92 -18.77 -11.98
CA VAL A 140 -5.20 -18.79 -12.71
C VAL A 140 -6.17 -17.84 -11.99
N PRO A 141 -6.11 -16.54 -12.28
CA PRO A 141 -6.92 -15.55 -11.57
C PRO A 141 -8.41 -15.81 -11.75
N SER A 142 -9.15 -15.77 -10.64
CA SER A 142 -10.61 -15.86 -10.65
C SER A 142 -11.24 -14.67 -11.40
N SER A 143 -12.41 -14.90 -12.00
CA SER A 143 -13.33 -13.85 -12.46
C SER A 143 -13.75 -12.91 -11.33
N ASN A 144 -13.81 -13.43 -10.10
CA ASN A 144 -14.14 -12.64 -8.92
C ASN A 144 -12.98 -11.76 -8.47
N LYS A 145 -13.22 -10.45 -8.43
CA LYS A 145 -12.25 -9.47 -7.92
C LYS A 145 -11.93 -9.69 -6.44
N MET A 146 -12.91 -10.11 -5.62
CA MET A 146 -12.71 -10.34 -4.19
C MET A 146 -11.76 -11.50 -3.92
N VAL A 147 -11.86 -12.58 -4.70
CA VAL A 147 -10.93 -13.73 -4.59
C VAL A 147 -9.52 -13.30 -4.97
N SER A 148 -9.37 -12.51 -6.05
CA SER A 148 -8.05 -12.00 -6.48
C SER A 148 -7.43 -11.07 -5.44
N ILE A 149 -8.23 -10.15 -4.87
CA ILE A 149 -7.80 -9.25 -3.79
C ILE A 149 -7.36 -10.06 -2.56
N ALA A 150 -8.19 -10.99 -2.09
CA ALA A 150 -7.86 -11.85 -0.94
C ALA A 150 -6.60 -12.69 -1.19
N THR A 151 -6.39 -13.16 -2.42
CA THR A 151 -5.18 -13.92 -2.81
C THR A 151 -3.93 -13.05 -2.67
N CYS A 152 -3.95 -11.81 -3.18
CA CYS A 152 -2.85 -10.87 -3.02
C CYS A 152 -2.60 -10.53 -1.55
N THR A 153 -3.66 -10.27 -0.77
CA THR A 153 -3.54 -9.96 0.65
C THR A 153 -2.96 -11.14 1.45
N ALA A 154 -3.46 -12.36 1.24
CA ALA A 154 -2.94 -13.54 1.94
C ALA A 154 -1.47 -13.83 1.59
N MET A 155 -1.09 -13.65 0.32
CA MET A 155 0.31 -13.77 -0.10
C MET A 155 1.19 -12.68 0.53
N ALA A 156 0.67 -11.46 0.69
CA ALA A 156 1.37 -10.39 1.40
C ALA A 156 1.62 -10.74 2.88
N SER A 157 0.59 -11.24 3.57
CA SER A 157 0.71 -11.73 4.96
C SER A 157 1.74 -12.86 5.09
N LEU A 158 1.77 -13.78 4.12
CA LEU A 158 2.77 -14.87 4.08
C LEU A 158 4.20 -14.33 3.96
N PHE A 159 4.45 -13.40 3.04
CA PHE A 159 5.79 -12.82 2.86
C PHE A 159 6.23 -11.92 4.03
N MET A 160 5.30 -11.15 4.60
CA MET A 160 5.54 -10.40 5.83
C MET A 160 5.93 -11.32 6.99
N ARG A 161 5.27 -12.48 7.12
CA ARG A 161 5.61 -13.46 8.15
C ARG A 161 6.96 -14.13 7.86
N LEU A 162 7.21 -14.56 6.62
CA LEU A 162 8.49 -15.16 6.21
C LEU A 162 9.68 -14.22 6.46
N ALA A 163 9.52 -12.91 6.26
CA ALA A 163 10.58 -11.95 6.50
C ALA A 163 11.03 -11.85 7.98
N LYS A 164 10.23 -12.38 8.92
CA LYS A 164 10.62 -12.48 10.34
C LYS A 164 11.60 -13.63 10.61
N PHE A 165 11.66 -14.63 9.72
CA PHE A 165 12.51 -15.81 9.87
C PHE A 165 13.83 -15.61 9.14
N SER A 166 14.89 -15.29 9.89
CA SER A 166 16.23 -15.04 9.32
C SER A 166 16.78 -16.26 8.57
N ASN A 167 16.49 -17.48 9.06
CA ASN A 167 16.90 -18.75 8.48
C ASN A 167 16.16 -19.11 7.17
N LEU A 168 15.02 -18.48 6.87
CA LEU A 168 14.20 -18.77 5.68
C LEU A 168 14.37 -17.73 4.57
N LYS A 169 15.29 -16.77 4.71
CA LYS A 169 15.41 -15.62 3.80
C LYS A 169 15.65 -16.01 2.34
N ASP A 170 16.51 -16.99 2.10
CA ASP A 170 16.84 -17.45 0.74
C ASP A 170 15.67 -18.20 0.09
N GLU A 171 15.01 -19.07 0.86
CA GLU A 171 13.81 -19.78 0.44
C GLU A 171 12.66 -18.80 0.15
N ALA A 172 12.43 -17.83 1.03
CA ALA A 172 11.44 -16.78 0.85
C ALA A 172 11.72 -15.95 -0.42
N THR A 173 13.00 -15.67 -0.71
CA THR A 173 13.39 -14.97 -1.95
C THR A 173 13.06 -15.80 -3.20
N LEU A 174 13.29 -17.12 -3.16
CA LEU A 174 12.92 -18.03 -4.26
C LEU A 174 11.41 -18.13 -4.44
N LEU A 175 10.63 -18.18 -3.35
CA LEU A 175 9.17 -18.15 -3.41
C LEU A 175 8.66 -16.83 -3.98
N ALA A 176 9.19 -15.70 -3.51
CA ALA A 176 8.86 -14.38 -4.02
C ALA A 176 9.11 -14.29 -5.53
N GLN A 177 10.24 -14.83 -6.00
CA GLN A 177 10.57 -14.85 -7.43
C GLN A 177 9.51 -15.61 -8.26
N LYS A 178 8.97 -16.72 -7.74
CA LYS A 178 7.91 -17.47 -8.43
C LYS A 178 6.62 -16.65 -8.60
N VAL A 179 6.33 -15.76 -7.65
CA VAL A 179 5.10 -14.94 -7.59
C VAL A 179 5.14 -13.74 -8.54
N VAL A 180 6.32 -13.22 -8.86
CA VAL A 180 6.48 -12.01 -9.70
C VAL A 180 5.75 -12.13 -11.04
N GLN A 181 5.98 -13.21 -11.81
CA GLN A 181 5.40 -13.31 -13.15
C GLN A 181 3.85 -13.37 -13.14
N PRO A 182 3.19 -14.17 -12.26
CA PRO A 182 1.74 -14.08 -12.09
C PRO A 182 1.23 -12.71 -11.65
N LEU A 183 1.95 -12.01 -10.77
CA LEU A 183 1.57 -10.65 -10.34
C LEU A 183 1.58 -9.67 -11.50
N LEU A 184 2.58 -9.74 -12.38
CA LEU A 184 2.65 -8.86 -13.55
C LEU A 184 1.41 -8.99 -14.43
N ARG A 185 0.81 -10.19 -14.55
CA ARG A 185 -0.45 -10.39 -15.28
C ARG A 185 -1.66 -9.79 -14.57
N LEU A 186 -1.62 -9.68 -13.24
CA LEU A 186 -2.70 -9.03 -12.47
C LEU A 186 -2.61 -7.51 -12.57
N LEU A 187 -1.41 -6.95 -12.76
CA LEU A 187 -1.20 -5.52 -12.98
C LEU A 187 -1.76 -5.03 -14.32
N ASP A 188 -1.84 -5.91 -15.32
CA ASP A 188 -2.50 -5.63 -16.61
C ASP A 188 -4.02 -5.47 -16.47
N LYS A 189 -4.62 -5.83 -15.32
CA LYS A 189 -6.05 -5.59 -15.04
C LYS A 189 -6.27 -4.15 -14.55
N ASP A 190 -7.49 -3.65 -14.65
CA ASP A 190 -7.87 -2.36 -14.08
C ASP A 190 -8.68 -2.49 -12.77
N GLY A 191 -8.53 -1.47 -11.91
CA GLY A 191 -9.24 -1.35 -10.64
C GLY A 191 -8.51 -1.94 -9.43
N SER A 192 -9.25 -2.26 -8.38
CA SER A 192 -8.75 -2.66 -7.05
C SER A 192 -7.89 -3.93 -7.03
N VAL A 193 -7.98 -4.79 -8.06
CA VAL A 193 -7.12 -5.98 -8.18
C VAL A 193 -5.68 -5.58 -8.51
N ALA A 194 -5.50 -4.63 -9.43
CA ALA A 194 -4.16 -4.15 -9.80
C ALA A 194 -3.52 -3.34 -8.68
N GLU A 195 -4.30 -2.60 -7.89
CA GLU A 195 -3.85 -1.95 -6.66
C GLU A 195 -3.26 -2.97 -5.68
N LYS A 196 -4.01 -4.03 -5.37
CA LYS A 196 -3.54 -5.05 -4.42
C LYS A 196 -2.36 -5.88 -4.96
N ALA A 197 -2.29 -6.09 -6.28
CA ALA A 197 -1.12 -6.69 -6.91
C ALA A 197 0.11 -5.77 -6.85
N THR A 198 -0.10 -4.46 -6.94
CA THR A 198 0.94 -3.43 -6.81
C THR A 198 1.48 -3.40 -5.38
N ASP A 199 0.59 -3.37 -4.38
CA ASP A 199 0.95 -3.43 -2.95
C ASP A 199 1.84 -4.63 -2.66
N LEU A 200 1.43 -5.81 -3.16
CA LEU A 200 2.17 -7.05 -2.98
C LEU A 200 3.53 -7.04 -3.71
N LEU A 201 3.59 -6.49 -4.93
CA LEU A 201 4.87 -6.35 -5.64
C LEU A 201 5.82 -5.40 -4.91
N GLY A 202 5.32 -4.26 -4.43
CA GLY A 202 6.09 -3.30 -3.62
C GLY A 202 6.60 -3.93 -2.33
N LEU A 203 5.75 -4.72 -1.65
CA LEU A 203 6.13 -5.48 -0.47
C LEU A 203 7.25 -6.50 -0.78
N ILE A 204 7.11 -7.27 -1.85
CA ILE A 204 8.13 -8.24 -2.28
C ILE A 204 9.44 -7.53 -2.59
N MET A 205 9.42 -6.40 -3.27
CA MET A 205 10.61 -5.61 -3.57
C MET A 205 11.28 -5.06 -2.30
N LYS A 206 10.48 -4.67 -1.29
CA LYS A 206 10.99 -4.18 -0.01
C LYS A 206 11.65 -5.28 0.83
N LEU A 207 11.02 -6.45 0.90
CA LEU A 207 11.48 -7.55 1.76
C LEU A 207 12.53 -8.44 1.07
N PHE A 208 12.37 -8.66 -0.24
CA PHE A 208 13.15 -9.61 -1.04
C PHE A 208 13.54 -8.99 -2.40
N PRO A 209 14.30 -7.88 -2.44
CA PRO A 209 14.60 -7.14 -3.68
C PRO A 209 15.22 -8.02 -4.77
N SER A 210 15.97 -9.06 -4.39
CA SER A 210 16.63 -9.96 -5.32
C SER A 210 15.66 -10.82 -6.16
N SER A 211 14.42 -10.98 -5.69
CA SER A 211 13.40 -11.78 -6.36
C SER A 211 12.93 -11.19 -7.69
N VAL A 212 13.02 -9.87 -7.87
CA VAL A 212 12.53 -9.16 -9.07
C VAL A 212 13.58 -8.96 -10.15
N TYR A 213 14.88 -9.22 -9.89
CA TYR A 213 15.96 -8.92 -10.85
C TYR A 213 15.74 -9.53 -12.24
N ARG A 214 15.28 -10.78 -12.32
CA ARG A 214 15.03 -11.45 -13.62
C ARG A 214 13.90 -10.81 -14.44
N HIS A 215 13.02 -10.08 -13.78
CA HIS A 215 11.87 -9.42 -14.39
C HIS A 215 11.96 -7.89 -14.32
N PHE A 216 13.12 -7.34 -13.94
CA PHE A 216 13.29 -5.92 -13.63
C PHE A 216 12.77 -5.01 -14.76
N ASN A 217 13.26 -5.19 -15.98
CA ASN A 217 12.84 -4.37 -17.13
C ASN A 217 11.33 -4.43 -17.38
N LYS A 218 10.71 -5.60 -17.14
CA LYS A 218 9.26 -5.77 -17.32
C LYS A 218 8.47 -5.10 -16.20
N VAL A 219 8.94 -5.24 -14.96
CA VAL A 219 8.38 -4.57 -13.78
C VAL A 219 8.46 -3.05 -13.96
N GLU A 220 9.63 -2.54 -14.33
CA GLU A 220 9.86 -1.13 -14.62
C GLU A 220 8.93 -0.61 -15.71
N SER A 221 8.83 -1.32 -16.84
CA SER A 221 7.95 -0.94 -17.94
C SER A 221 6.47 -0.88 -17.54
N ILE A 222 5.98 -1.82 -16.73
CA ILE A 222 4.58 -1.86 -16.28
C ILE A 222 4.31 -0.72 -15.29
N ILE A 223 5.21 -0.49 -14.34
CA ILE A 223 5.12 0.62 -13.39
C ILE A 223 5.12 1.95 -14.16
N ALA A 224 6.05 2.13 -15.10
CA ALA A 224 6.13 3.33 -15.93
C ALA A 224 4.83 3.54 -16.74
N ALA A 225 4.31 2.50 -17.40
CA ALA A 225 3.05 2.60 -18.14
C ALA A 225 1.88 3.01 -17.26
N LYS A 226 1.82 2.50 -16.02
CA LYS A 226 0.75 2.78 -15.08
C LYS A 226 0.85 4.21 -14.51
N ILE A 227 2.06 4.69 -14.21
CA ILE A 227 2.32 6.10 -13.87
C ILE A 227 1.89 7.00 -15.04
N MET A 228 2.28 6.67 -16.27
CA MET A 228 1.92 7.43 -17.48
C MET A 228 0.42 7.41 -17.78
N SER A 229 -0.33 6.42 -17.27
CA SER A 229 -1.80 6.37 -17.34
C SER A 229 -2.51 7.20 -16.27
N GLY A 230 -1.79 7.87 -15.37
CA GLY A 230 -2.35 8.69 -14.29
C GLY A 230 -2.78 7.91 -13.04
N TYR A 231 -2.35 6.65 -12.89
CA TYR A 231 -2.64 5.85 -11.71
C TYR A 231 -1.73 6.26 -10.53
N THR A 232 -2.32 6.69 -9.43
CA THR A 232 -1.62 7.23 -8.25
C THR A 232 -1.49 6.23 -7.10
N GLY A 233 -1.97 5.00 -7.24
CA GLY A 233 -1.96 3.96 -6.19
C GLY A 233 -0.58 3.35 -5.89
N PHE A 234 0.50 4.04 -6.25
CA PHE A 234 1.86 3.57 -6.01
C PHE A 234 2.41 4.19 -4.73
N GLU A 235 2.22 3.52 -3.59
CA GLU A 235 3.17 3.62 -2.48
C GLU A 235 4.46 2.84 -2.84
N LEU A 236 5.16 3.30 -3.89
CA LEU A 236 6.38 2.63 -4.37
C LEU A 236 7.62 3.18 -3.67
N MET A 237 8.37 2.26 -3.05
CA MET A 237 9.77 2.47 -2.64
C MET A 237 10.71 2.41 -3.86
N PRO A 238 11.91 3.02 -3.78
CA PRO A 238 12.81 3.25 -4.90
C PRO A 238 13.37 1.97 -5.52
N LEU A 239 13.12 1.76 -6.81
CA LEU A 239 13.97 0.92 -7.64
C LEU A 239 14.97 1.79 -8.38
N ILE A 240 16.13 2.07 -7.77
CA ILE A 240 17.30 2.49 -8.55
C ILE A 240 18.55 1.82 -7.95
N SER A 241 19.09 0.83 -8.67
CA SER A 241 20.53 0.54 -8.61
C SER A 241 21.20 1.29 -9.77
N PRO A 242 22.34 1.97 -9.53
CA PRO A 242 23.04 2.73 -10.57
C PRO A 242 23.72 1.74 -11.54
N GLY A 243 23.25 1.68 -12.78
CA GLY A 243 23.68 0.64 -13.72
C GLY A 243 23.46 0.95 -15.20
N SER A 244 24.16 1.96 -15.69
CA SER A 244 24.60 2.18 -17.09
C SER A 244 23.60 2.65 -18.17
N LYS A 245 24.03 3.80 -18.77
CA LYS A 245 23.67 4.47 -20.03
C LYS A 245 22.35 5.27 -20.07
N PRO A 246 22.40 6.59 -20.33
CA PRO A 246 21.20 7.39 -20.57
C PRO A 246 20.55 7.02 -21.91
N PRO A 247 19.21 6.93 -21.99
CA PRO A 247 18.51 6.82 -23.27
C PRO A 247 18.65 8.13 -24.07
N PRO A 248 18.56 8.07 -25.41
CA PRO A 248 18.80 9.21 -26.28
C PRO A 248 17.77 10.32 -26.07
N LEU A 249 18.25 11.57 -26.02
CA LEU A 249 17.45 12.79 -26.04
C LEU A 249 16.64 12.85 -27.34
N SER A 250 15.34 12.53 -27.26
CA SER A 250 14.40 12.82 -28.34
C SER A 250 13.96 14.28 -28.25
N GLY A 251 14.84 15.18 -28.69
CA GLY A 251 14.55 16.60 -28.86
C GLY A 251 13.70 16.83 -30.10
N GLY A 252 12.37 16.87 -29.93
CA GLY A 252 11.45 17.41 -30.92
C GLY A 252 11.08 18.85 -30.57
N GLN A 253 11.62 19.82 -31.31
CA GLN A 253 11.11 21.20 -31.27
C GLN A 253 9.73 21.21 -31.94
N THR A 254 8.67 21.43 -31.18
CA THR A 254 7.39 21.89 -31.72
C THR A 254 7.22 23.37 -31.38
N THR A 255 7.20 24.19 -32.43
CA THR A 255 6.98 25.63 -32.41
C THR A 255 5.69 26.00 -31.70
N TYR A 256 5.79 27.04 -30.87
CA TYR A 256 4.72 27.61 -30.06
C TYR A 256 3.66 28.25 -30.96
N GLY A 257 2.52 27.59 -31.14
CA GLY A 257 1.38 28.10 -31.89
C GLY A 257 0.15 27.22 -31.67
N ASP A 258 -0.91 27.82 -31.14
CA ASP A 258 -2.26 27.30 -30.94
C ASP A 258 -2.50 26.29 -29.79
N TRP A 259 -2.77 26.83 -28.59
CA TRP A 259 -3.34 26.10 -27.45
C TRP A 259 -4.84 25.84 -27.68
N ASN A 260 -5.19 24.71 -28.29
CA ASN A 260 -6.59 24.30 -28.47
C ASN A 260 -7.22 23.84 -27.14
N PHE A 261 -8.50 24.14 -26.90
CA PHE A 261 -9.23 23.81 -25.65
C PHE A 261 -9.21 22.31 -25.29
N HIS A 262 -9.21 21.44 -26.30
CA HIS A 262 -9.05 19.99 -26.15
C HIS A 262 -7.67 19.57 -25.63
N SER A 263 -6.62 20.38 -25.87
CA SER A 263 -5.26 20.13 -25.37
C SER A 263 -5.12 20.48 -23.89
N ALA A 264 -5.77 21.55 -23.42
CA ALA A 264 -5.81 21.93 -22.00
C ALA A 264 -6.52 20.88 -21.15
N LYS A 265 -7.65 20.33 -21.64
CA LYS A 265 -8.35 19.23 -20.96
C LYS A 265 -7.49 17.96 -20.87
N LYS A 266 -6.77 17.59 -21.94
CA LYS A 266 -5.85 16.44 -21.93
C LYS A 266 -4.64 16.66 -20.99
N PHE A 267 -4.09 17.88 -20.97
CA PHE A 267 -3.01 18.25 -20.05
C PHE A 267 -3.43 18.07 -18.59
N CYS A 268 -4.60 18.58 -18.25
CA CYS A 268 -5.16 18.50 -16.91
C CYS A 268 -5.51 17.06 -16.49
N THR A 269 -6.18 16.30 -17.38
CA THR A 269 -6.61 14.92 -17.07
C THR A 269 -5.47 13.90 -17.01
N PHE A 270 -4.38 14.11 -17.76
CA PHE A 270 -3.30 13.12 -17.85
C PHE A 270 -1.93 13.66 -17.41
N ALA A 271 -1.54 14.87 -17.84
CA ALA A 271 -0.20 15.38 -17.56
C ALA A 271 -0.06 15.81 -16.10
N VAL A 272 -1.04 16.50 -15.51
CA VAL A 272 -0.95 16.93 -14.09
C VAL A 272 -0.85 15.71 -13.15
N PRO A 273 -1.71 14.68 -13.21
CA PRO A 273 -1.56 13.48 -12.38
C PRO A 273 -0.24 12.74 -12.61
N THR A 274 0.20 12.64 -13.87
CA THR A 274 1.47 11.96 -14.20
C THR A 274 2.67 12.72 -13.63
N ILE A 275 2.72 14.05 -13.80
CA ILE A 275 3.79 14.89 -13.26
C ILE A 275 3.76 14.82 -11.73
N SER A 276 2.60 14.96 -11.09
CA SER A 276 2.46 14.85 -9.64
C SER A 276 2.92 13.49 -9.12
N ALA A 277 2.58 12.38 -9.80
CA ALA A 277 3.05 11.04 -9.46
C ALA A 277 4.57 10.90 -9.58
N LEU A 278 5.17 11.38 -10.67
CA LEU A 278 6.63 11.39 -10.84
C LEU A 278 7.34 12.21 -9.76
N ILE A 279 6.78 13.38 -9.43
CA ILE A 279 7.30 14.26 -8.38
C ILE A 279 7.15 13.63 -6.99
N HIS A 280 6.06 12.91 -6.75
CA HIS A 280 5.88 12.12 -5.55
C HIS A 280 6.93 11.00 -5.46
N CYS A 281 7.19 10.26 -6.54
CA CYS A 281 8.26 9.26 -6.60
C CYS A 281 9.63 9.90 -6.30
N CYS A 282 9.94 11.06 -6.91
CA CYS A 282 11.17 11.79 -6.62
C CYS A 282 11.27 12.21 -5.13
N SER A 283 10.17 12.67 -4.54
CA SER A 283 10.09 13.03 -3.12
C SER A 283 10.39 11.83 -2.21
N MET A 284 9.78 10.68 -2.52
CA MET A 284 10.03 9.41 -1.82
C MET A 284 11.48 8.97 -1.98
N MET A 285 12.04 9.07 -3.18
CA MET A 285 13.43 8.75 -3.44
C MET A 285 14.41 9.63 -2.66
N LEU A 286 14.10 10.91 -2.43
CA LEU A 286 14.97 11.80 -1.66
C LEU A 286 14.90 11.59 -0.15
N THR A 287 13.76 11.12 0.36
CA THR A 287 13.50 11.00 1.80
C THR A 287 13.71 9.58 2.33
N THR A 288 13.86 8.60 1.45
CA THR A 288 14.19 7.21 1.80
C THR A 288 15.68 7.08 2.11
N SER A 289 16.05 6.31 3.14
CA SER A 289 17.44 6.00 3.44
C SER A 289 17.99 4.93 2.50
N TYR A 290 19.19 5.15 1.98
CA TYR A 290 19.92 4.17 1.17
C TYR A 290 21.24 3.78 1.85
N PRO A 291 21.71 2.55 1.64
CA PRO A 291 23.03 2.12 2.11
C PRO A 291 24.19 2.74 1.32
N ILE A 292 23.90 3.50 0.25
CA ILE A 292 24.88 4.12 -0.65
C ILE A 292 24.57 5.60 -0.77
N GLN A 293 25.61 6.43 -0.85
CA GLN A 293 25.47 7.85 -1.10
C GLN A 293 25.00 8.10 -2.54
N VAL A 294 23.82 8.69 -2.70
CA VAL A 294 23.24 9.05 -4.01
C VAL A 294 23.54 10.51 -4.31
N ASN A 295 24.18 10.79 -5.44
CA ASN A 295 24.44 12.16 -5.87
C ASN A 295 23.20 12.76 -6.55
N ILE A 296 22.72 13.90 -6.05
CA ILE A 296 21.50 14.55 -6.52
C ILE A 296 21.89 15.82 -7.29
N PRO A 297 21.40 16.04 -8.52
CA PRO A 297 21.70 17.24 -9.30
C PRO A 297 20.87 18.45 -8.82
N VAL A 298 21.20 18.95 -7.62
CA VAL A 298 20.44 20.02 -6.92
C VAL A 298 20.15 21.24 -7.79
N PRO A 299 21.11 21.81 -8.55
CA PRO A 299 20.83 23.01 -9.34
C PRO A 299 19.77 22.76 -10.42
N ALA A 300 19.80 21.59 -11.06
CA ALA A 300 18.83 21.23 -12.09
C ALA A 300 17.42 21.04 -11.48
N VAL A 301 17.35 20.41 -10.30
CA VAL A 301 16.09 20.19 -9.58
C VAL A 301 15.49 21.51 -9.11
N VAL A 302 16.28 22.40 -8.49
CA VAL A 302 15.81 23.73 -8.04
C VAL A 302 15.34 24.56 -9.23
N THR A 303 16.07 24.56 -10.35
CA THR A 303 15.66 25.25 -11.58
C THR A 303 14.33 24.69 -12.13
N PHE A 304 14.15 23.37 -12.07
CA PHE A 304 12.91 22.73 -12.50
C PHE A 304 11.72 23.12 -11.61
N ILE A 305 11.89 23.09 -10.28
CA ILE A 305 10.85 23.54 -9.34
C ILE A 305 10.53 25.02 -9.56
N GLN A 306 11.54 25.85 -9.76
CA GLN A 306 11.36 27.27 -10.05
C GLN A 306 10.52 27.49 -11.30
N ARG A 307 10.79 26.77 -12.39
CA ARG A 307 10.00 26.89 -13.62
C ARG A 307 8.52 26.58 -13.40
N VAL A 308 8.21 25.54 -12.62
CA VAL A 308 6.81 25.16 -12.37
C VAL A 308 6.14 26.14 -11.41
N LEU A 309 6.76 26.46 -10.28
CA LEU A 309 6.17 27.36 -9.28
C LEU A 309 6.03 28.81 -9.78
N LEU A 310 6.92 29.26 -10.65
CA LEU A 310 6.84 30.59 -11.28
C LEU A 310 6.11 30.58 -12.62
N THR A 311 5.52 29.45 -13.04
CA THR A 311 4.60 29.45 -14.18
C THR A 311 3.39 30.31 -13.80
N ASP A 312 3.22 31.42 -14.52
CA ASP A 312 2.26 32.47 -14.18
C ASP A 312 0.82 31.94 -14.15
N VAL A 313 0.25 31.83 -12.95
CA VAL A 313 -1.20 31.63 -12.74
C VAL A 313 -1.98 32.90 -13.11
N THR A 314 -1.28 34.03 -13.30
CA THR A 314 -1.86 35.34 -13.61
C THR A 314 -2.45 35.42 -15.03
N PHE A 315 -2.02 34.56 -15.96
CA PHE A 315 -2.55 34.54 -17.33
C PHE A 315 -4.04 34.17 -17.42
N HIS A 316 -4.60 33.48 -16.42
CA HIS A 316 -6.02 33.12 -16.46
C HIS A 316 -6.96 34.22 -15.97
N LYS A 317 -6.46 35.19 -15.19
CA LYS A 317 -7.30 36.23 -14.58
C LYS A 317 -7.73 37.31 -15.59
N SER A 318 -6.95 37.54 -16.63
CA SER A 318 -7.28 38.48 -17.70
C SER A 318 -8.30 37.92 -18.70
N SER A 319 -8.39 36.59 -18.83
CA SER A 319 -9.36 35.93 -19.74
C SER A 319 -10.69 35.62 -19.03
N LEU A 320 -10.68 35.51 -17.70
CA LEU A 320 -11.87 35.24 -16.88
C LEU A 320 -12.87 36.41 -16.79
N VAL A 321 -12.50 37.61 -17.24
CA VAL A 321 -13.45 38.74 -17.30
C VAL A 321 -14.39 38.62 -18.52
N GLN A 322 -14.12 37.71 -19.47
CA GLN A 322 -14.88 37.68 -20.72
C GLN A 322 -15.59 36.36 -21.07
N GLN A 323 -15.39 35.26 -20.34
CA GLN A 323 -16.16 34.03 -20.56
C GLN A 323 -16.40 33.23 -19.27
N ASP A 324 -17.61 33.37 -18.70
CA ASP A 324 -18.18 32.44 -17.72
C ASP A 324 -18.43 31.07 -18.37
N THR A 325 -17.39 30.24 -18.42
CA THR A 325 -17.53 28.83 -18.80
C THR A 325 -16.93 27.93 -17.70
N PRO A 326 -17.65 26.87 -17.28
CA PRO A 326 -17.27 26.00 -16.14
C PRO A 326 -15.94 25.25 -16.33
N SER A 327 -15.37 25.25 -17.54
CA SER A 327 -14.09 24.65 -17.89
C SER A 327 -12.85 25.43 -17.43
N CYS A 328 -12.91 26.76 -17.25
CA CYS A 328 -11.76 27.54 -16.76
C CYS A 328 -11.46 27.31 -15.27
N HIS A 329 -12.48 26.91 -14.49
CA HIS A 329 -12.33 26.63 -13.07
C HIS A 329 -11.59 25.32 -12.79
N LEU A 330 -11.69 24.31 -13.66
CA LEU A 330 -10.96 23.05 -13.51
C LEU A 330 -9.44 23.27 -13.66
N SER A 331 -9.00 23.95 -14.72
CA SER A 331 -7.59 24.17 -15.02
C SER A 331 -6.84 24.89 -13.88
N PHE A 332 -7.50 25.83 -13.19
CA PHE A 332 -6.90 26.55 -12.07
C PHE A 332 -6.69 25.68 -10.82
N SER A 333 -7.65 24.80 -10.51
CA SER A 333 -7.55 23.88 -9.38
C SER A 333 -6.42 22.86 -9.60
N GLU A 334 -6.28 22.35 -10.82
CA GLU A 334 -5.27 21.35 -11.19
C GLU A 334 -3.86 21.95 -11.21
N ILE A 335 -3.69 23.19 -11.69
CA ILE A 335 -2.42 23.93 -11.58
C ILE A 335 -2.06 24.16 -10.10
N LEU A 336 -3.04 24.45 -9.25
CA LEU A 336 -2.80 24.62 -7.82
C LEU A 336 -2.38 23.32 -7.14
N GLU A 337 -2.96 22.19 -7.55
CA GLU A 337 -2.57 20.85 -7.12
C GLU A 337 -1.15 20.50 -7.57
N LEU A 338 -0.78 20.89 -8.79
CA LEU A 338 0.58 20.75 -9.29
C LEU A 338 1.57 21.58 -8.47
N HIS A 339 1.28 22.86 -8.22
CA HIS A 339 2.10 23.71 -7.35
C HIS A 339 2.25 23.11 -5.95
N SER A 340 1.15 22.62 -5.39
CA SER A 340 1.12 21.92 -4.11
C SER A 340 2.06 20.71 -4.08
N SER A 341 2.06 19.89 -5.14
CA SER A 341 2.94 18.72 -5.27
C SER A 341 4.43 19.11 -5.36
N PHE A 342 4.74 20.21 -6.05
CA PHE A 342 6.10 20.73 -6.17
C PHE A 342 6.61 21.38 -4.87
N LEU A 343 5.73 21.94 -4.06
CA LEU A 343 6.09 22.43 -2.71
C LEU A 343 6.39 21.26 -1.77
N ASP A 344 5.60 20.18 -1.83
CA ASP A 344 5.88 18.96 -1.05
C ASP A 344 7.26 18.37 -1.45
N PHE A 345 7.58 18.39 -2.75
CA PHE A 345 8.88 17.99 -3.26
C PHE A 345 10.03 18.90 -2.82
N LEU A 346 9.81 20.21 -2.77
CA LEU A 346 10.79 21.14 -2.21
C LEU A 346 11.06 20.84 -0.72
N GLY A 347 10.02 20.55 0.05
CA GLY A 347 10.16 20.07 1.43
C GLY A 347 10.94 18.75 1.52
N ALA A 348 10.69 17.80 0.61
CA ALA A 348 11.44 16.55 0.54
C ALA A 348 12.93 16.75 0.22
N ILE A 349 13.28 17.70 -0.65
CA ILE A 349 14.69 18.08 -0.92
C ILE A 349 15.35 18.61 0.34
N ILE A 350 14.71 19.56 1.02
CA ILE A 350 15.25 20.16 2.25
C ILE A 350 15.49 19.07 3.31
N LYS A 351 14.50 18.18 3.51
CA LYS A 351 14.58 17.08 4.48
C LYS A 351 15.61 16.01 4.11
N GLY A 352 15.66 15.63 2.83
CA GLY A 352 16.49 14.53 2.33
C GLY A 352 17.97 14.91 2.16
N MET A 353 18.25 16.14 1.72
CA MET A 353 19.60 16.57 1.37
C MET A 353 20.40 17.14 2.55
N ARG A 354 19.74 17.67 3.59
CA ARG A 354 20.38 18.21 4.80
C ARG A 354 21.60 19.10 4.46
N SER A 355 22.81 18.73 4.90
CA SER A 355 24.04 19.50 4.72
C SER A 355 24.48 19.64 3.26
N SER A 356 24.11 18.72 2.38
CA SER A 356 24.42 18.82 0.94
C SER A 356 23.65 19.95 0.22
N LEU A 357 22.62 20.51 0.87
CA LEU A 357 21.86 21.65 0.35
C LEU A 357 22.49 23.00 0.70
N LEU A 358 23.43 23.06 1.65
CA LEU A 358 24.05 24.30 2.13
C LEU A 358 24.59 25.20 1.00
N PRO A 359 25.32 24.68 -0.01
CA PRO A 359 25.82 25.51 -1.11
C PRO A 359 24.73 26.12 -1.99
N HIS A 360 23.48 25.65 -1.86
CA HIS A 360 22.33 26.04 -2.68
C HIS A 360 21.19 26.67 -1.85
N ALA A 361 21.38 26.84 -0.55
CA ALA A 361 20.36 27.34 0.37
C ALA A 361 19.82 28.72 -0.05
N GLY A 362 20.71 29.62 -0.51
CA GLY A 362 20.31 30.94 -1.00
C GLY A 362 19.34 30.87 -2.18
N SER A 363 19.58 29.99 -3.15
CA SER A 363 18.69 29.81 -4.30
C SER A 363 17.31 29.28 -3.88
N VAL A 364 17.26 28.37 -2.92
CA VAL A 364 16.01 27.82 -2.37
C VAL A 364 15.22 28.88 -1.62
N VAL A 365 15.89 29.68 -0.77
CA VAL A 365 15.24 30.78 -0.02
C VAL A 365 14.71 31.86 -0.96
N MET A 366 15.48 32.23 -2.00
CA MET A 366 15.01 33.18 -3.01
C MET A 366 13.77 32.67 -3.75
N LEU A 367 13.76 31.40 -4.15
CA LEU A 367 12.61 30.78 -4.79
C LEU A 367 11.35 30.83 -3.91
N ILE A 368 11.47 30.45 -2.64
CA ILE A 368 10.37 30.49 -1.67
C ILE A 368 9.87 31.92 -1.49
N THR A 369 10.78 32.90 -1.39
CA THR A 369 10.47 34.31 -1.21
C THR A 369 9.72 34.89 -2.42
N GLU A 370 10.21 34.63 -3.63
CA GLU A 370 9.56 35.08 -4.87
C GLU A 370 8.18 34.44 -5.03
N TYR A 371 8.06 33.14 -4.75
CA TYR A 371 6.77 32.46 -4.79
C TYR A 371 5.80 32.99 -3.73
N PHE A 372 6.27 33.30 -2.52
CA PHE A 372 5.44 33.88 -1.45
C PHE A 372 4.90 35.27 -1.80
N LYS A 373 5.71 36.11 -2.47
CA LYS A 373 5.27 37.43 -2.98
C LYS A 373 4.13 37.28 -3.99
N GLY A 374 4.18 36.26 -4.85
CA GLY A 374 3.15 35.98 -5.86
C GLY A 374 1.92 35.23 -5.33
N ALA A 375 2.07 34.40 -4.29
CA ALA A 375 1.02 33.52 -3.78
C ALA A 375 -0.08 34.30 -3.02
N LYS A 376 -1.27 34.40 -3.63
CA LYS A 376 -2.46 35.06 -3.03
C LYS A 376 -3.41 34.09 -2.31
N LEU A 377 -3.22 32.78 -2.43
CA LEU A 377 -4.12 31.75 -1.90
C LEU A 377 -3.69 31.25 -0.50
N PRO A 378 -4.59 31.25 0.51
CA PRO A 378 -4.27 30.80 1.88
C PRO A 378 -3.81 29.35 2.02
N ALA A 379 -4.31 28.43 1.18
CA ALA A 379 -3.95 27.00 1.23
C ALA A 379 -2.45 26.77 0.89
N VAL A 380 -1.95 27.49 -0.12
CA VAL A 380 -0.55 27.45 -0.55
C VAL A 380 0.37 28.07 0.50
N ARG A 381 -0.06 29.19 1.09
CA ARG A 381 0.68 29.83 2.19
C ARG A 381 0.84 28.91 3.39
N ARG A 382 -0.23 28.20 3.81
CA ARG A 382 -0.16 27.20 4.88
C ARG A 382 0.88 26.12 4.61
N LYS A 383 0.91 25.56 3.39
CA LYS A 383 1.93 24.57 3.01
C LYS A 383 3.34 25.15 3.06
N LEU A 384 3.54 26.39 2.61
CA LEU A 384 4.85 27.04 2.68
C LEU A 384 5.34 27.20 4.12
N TYR A 385 4.44 27.52 5.06
CA TYR A 385 4.77 27.59 6.49
C TYR A 385 5.11 26.22 7.11
N THR A 386 4.67 25.11 6.52
CA THR A 386 5.03 23.76 6.99
C THR A 386 6.38 23.27 6.49
N ILE A 387 7.01 24.00 5.56
CA ILE A 387 8.39 23.75 5.16
C ILE A 387 9.29 24.31 6.26
N ASP A 388 9.43 23.55 7.34
CA ASP A 388 10.40 23.84 8.40
C ASP A 388 11.80 23.70 7.80
N PHE A 389 12.53 24.83 7.75
CA PHE A 389 13.97 24.75 7.70
C PHE A 389 14.40 24.27 9.09
N PRO A 390 14.93 23.04 9.24
CA PRO A 390 15.48 22.65 10.53
C PRO A 390 16.49 23.71 10.94
N CYS A 391 16.26 24.33 12.09
CA CYS A 391 17.14 25.32 12.71
C CYS A 391 18.48 24.66 13.04
N CYS A 392 19.32 24.48 12.02
CA CYS A 392 20.72 24.12 12.05
C CYS A 392 21.36 24.87 10.88
N PHE A 393 21.42 26.19 11.02
CA PHE A 393 22.57 26.94 10.51
C PHE A 393 23.76 26.66 11.41
#